data_AF-A0A3N5E6L3-F1
#
_entry.id   AF-A0A3N5E6L3-F1
#
_cell.length_a   1.000
_cell.length_b   1.000
_cell.length_c   1.000
_cell.angle_alpha   90.00
_cell.angle_beta   90.00
_cell.angle_gamma   90.00
#
_symmetry.space_group_name_H-M   'P 1'
#
loop_
_entity.id
_entity.type
_entity.pdbx_description
1 polymer ?
#
loop_
_entity_poly.entity_id
_entity_poly.type
_entity_poly.pdbx_seq_one_letter_code
_entity_poly.pdbx_strand_id
1 'polypeptide(L)'
;MKATCVHSCKGLCNALQVAEHREQEAIKEYREYAAQCDYPDVKDLLEELIRSREQAIRTLRQKREALEVRFAMIDRINDSFA
;
A
#
# COMPACT_ATOMS: atom_id res chain seq x y z
N MET A 1 6.72 11.39 -16.88
CA MET A 1 5.24 11.30 -16.95
C MET A 1 4.85 10.20 -17.94
N LYS A 2 4.12 9.18 -17.49
CA LYS A 2 3.21 8.38 -18.33
C LYS A 2 2.13 7.79 -17.41
N ALA A 3 0.93 8.33 -17.53
CA ALA A 3 -0.26 7.91 -16.81
C ALA A 3 -1.30 7.50 -17.84
N THR A 4 -1.47 6.20 -18.08
CA THR A 4 -2.57 5.71 -18.91
C THR A 4 -2.97 4.33 -18.44
N CYS A 5 -4.27 4.14 -18.25
CA CYS A 5 -4.94 2.99 -17.65
C CYS A 5 -6.44 3.37 -17.63
N VAL A 6 -7.30 3.08 -18.61
CA VAL A 6 -8.75 3.37 -18.40
C VAL A 6 -9.55 2.24 -19.00
N HIS A 7 -10.18 1.44 -18.13
CA HIS A 7 -11.63 1.49 -17.91
C HIS A 7 -11.98 0.95 -16.50
N SER A 8 -12.86 1.69 -15.83
CA SER A 8 -13.55 1.54 -14.52
C SER A 8 -12.79 1.42 -13.18
N CYS A 9 -11.51 1.03 -13.09
CA CYS A 9 -10.82 0.94 -11.78
C CYS A 9 -9.40 1.57 -11.71
N LYS A 10 -9.01 2.39 -12.69
CA LYS A 10 -7.67 3.03 -12.80
C LYS A 10 -7.17 3.69 -11.51
N GLY A 11 -8.04 4.41 -10.82
CA GLY A 11 -7.71 5.12 -9.60
C GLY A 11 -7.24 4.20 -8.48
N LEU A 12 -7.52 2.89 -8.57
CA LEU A 12 -7.21 1.92 -7.54
C LEU A 12 -5.70 1.72 -7.36
N CYS A 13 -4.90 1.62 -8.43
CA CYS A 13 -3.43 1.49 -8.26
C CYS A 13 -2.84 2.72 -7.55
N ASN A 14 -3.30 3.91 -7.93
CA ASN A 14 -2.91 5.15 -7.26
C ASN A 14 -3.41 5.19 -5.81
N ALA A 15 -4.66 4.79 -5.56
CA ALA A 15 -5.23 4.73 -4.21
C ALA A 15 -4.48 3.75 -3.31
N LEU A 16 -4.06 2.59 -3.83
CA LEU A 16 -3.24 1.62 -3.11
C LEU A 16 -1.84 2.17 -2.81
N GLN A 17 -1.25 2.93 -3.73
CA GLN A 17 0.03 3.60 -3.50
C GLN A 17 -0.08 4.72 -2.45
N VAL A 18 -1.15 5.51 -2.49
CA VAL A 18 -1.44 6.53 -1.47
C VAL A 18 -1.70 5.88 -0.11
N ALA A 19 -2.42 4.76 -0.07
CA ALA A 19 -2.63 4.01 1.16
C ALA A 19 -1.31 3.48 1.72
N GLU A 20 -0.44 2.90 0.88
CA GLU A 20 0.89 2.45 1.29
C GLU A 20 1.71 3.58 1.92
N HIS A 21 1.70 4.77 1.30
CA HIS A 21 2.40 5.93 1.84
C HIS A 21 1.84 6.37 3.20
N ARG A 22 0.52 6.36 3.38
CA ARG A 22 -0.11 6.69 4.67
C ARG A 22 0.27 5.70 5.77
N GLU A 23 0.35 4.40 5.45
CA GLU A 23 0.82 3.40 6.41
C GLU A 23 2.29 3.59 6.78
N GLN A 24 3.13 4.01 5.82
CA GLN A 24 4.55 4.32 6.07
C GLN A 24 4.72 5.52 7.01
N GLU A 25 3.95 6.60 6.79
CA GLU A 25 3.97 7.78 7.68
C GLU A 25 3.48 7.42 9.09
N ALA A 26 2.41 6.62 9.21
CA ALA A 26 1.92 6.16 10.52
C ALA A 26 2.97 5.31 11.26
N ILE A 27 3.66 4.40 10.57
CA ILE A 27 4.76 3.62 11.16
C ILE A 27 5.88 4.54 11.65
N LYS A 28 6.24 5.55 10.85
CA LYS A 28 7.28 6.51 11.22
C LYS A 28 6.90 7.25 12.51
N GLU A 29 5.69 7.80 12.58
CA GLU A 29 5.19 8.48 13.78
C GLU A 29 5.18 7.55 15.00
N TYR A 30 4.69 6.31 14.86
CA TYR A 30 4.65 5.35 15.97
C TYR A 30 6.05 4.96 16.45
N ARG A 31 7.02 4.82 15.54
CA ARG A 31 8.42 4.56 15.90
C ARG A 31 9.06 5.73 16.64
N GLU A 32 8.77 6.97 16.22
CA GLU A 32 9.22 8.18 16.90
C GLU A 32 8.66 8.28 18.32
N TYR A 33 7.39 7.93 18.54
CA TYR A 33 6.80 7.84 19.88
C TYR A 33 7.38 6.68 20.70
N ALA A 34 7.54 5.50 20.10
CA ALA A 34 8.07 4.33 20.80
C ALA A 34 9.51 4.56 21.30
N ALA A 35 10.32 5.31 20.54
CA ALA A 35 11.68 5.68 20.90
C ALA A 35 11.75 6.62 22.12
N GLN A 36 10.70 7.39 22.37
CA GLN A 36 10.60 8.36 23.48
C GLN A 36 9.76 7.86 24.65
N CYS A 37 9.12 6.70 24.52
CA CYS A 37 8.23 6.17 25.54
C CYS A 37 9.05 5.44 26.61
N ASP A 38 8.70 5.58 27.89
CA ASP A 38 9.30 4.82 29.00
C ASP A 38 8.30 3.86 29.65
N TYR A 39 7.05 3.84 29.19
CA TYR A 39 5.99 2.96 29.68
C TYR A 39 5.96 1.67 28.85
N PRO A 40 6.29 0.50 29.43
CA PRO A 40 6.37 -0.77 28.69
C PRO A 40 5.07 -1.12 27.95
N ASP A 41 3.92 -1.02 28.63
CA ASP A 41 2.61 -1.35 28.06
C ASP A 41 2.27 -0.48 26.84
N VAL A 42 2.72 0.79 26.85
CA VAL A 42 2.51 1.71 25.72
C VAL A 42 3.47 1.38 24.57
N LYS A 43 4.70 0.92 24.86
CA LYS A 43 5.61 0.40 23.81
C LYS A 43 5.02 -0.83 23.14
N ASP A 44 4.49 -1.78 23.92
CA ASP A 44 3.89 -3.00 23.38
C ASP A 44 2.71 -2.67 22.47
N LEU A 45 1.86 -1.71 22.87
CA LEU A 45 0.78 -1.17 22.04
C LEU A 45 1.32 -0.56 20.74
N LEU A 46 2.34 0.29 20.81
CA LEU A 46 2.93 0.93 19.63
C LEU A 46 3.56 -0.10 18.69
N GLU A 47 4.23 -1.12 19.22
CA GLU A 47 4.78 -2.21 18.42
C GLU A 47 3.69 -3.03 17.73
N GLU A 48 2.58 -3.31 18.41
CA GLU A 48 1.43 -3.99 17.80
C GLU A 48 0.86 -3.18 16.63
N LEU A 49 0.68 -1.86 16.82
CA LEU A 49 0.21 -0.96 15.78
C LEU A 49 1.17 -0.92 14.58
N ILE A 50 2.50 -0.86 14.83
CA ILE A 50 3.53 -0.93 13.79
C ILE A 50 3.43 -2.25 13.02
N ARG A 51 3.38 -3.39 13.71
CA ARG A 51 3.26 -4.72 13.09
C ARG A 51 2.00 -4.84 12.22
N SER A 52 0.87 -4.30 12.70
CA SER A 52 -0.38 -4.24 11.94
C SER A 52 -0.23 -3.45 10.64
N ARG A 53 0.41 -2.27 10.68
CA ARG A 53 0.60 -1.42 9.48
C ARG A 53 1.60 -2.03 8.50
N GLU A 54 2.65 -2.67 8.98
CA GLU A 54 3.58 -3.41 8.12
C GLU A 54 2.87 -4.56 7.37
N GLN A 55 1.94 -5.25 8.03
CA GLN A 55 1.09 -6.26 7.39
C GLN A 55 0.13 -5.64 6.37
N ALA A 56 -0.43 -4.47 6.66
CA ALA A 56 -1.26 -3.73 5.71
C ALA A 56 -0.46 -3.34 4.46
N ILE A 57 0.76 -2.82 4.61
CA ILE A 57 1.66 -2.51 3.47
C ILE A 57 1.93 -3.75 2.62
N ARG A 58 2.27 -4.90 3.23
CA ARG A 58 2.47 -6.15 2.49
C ARG A 58 1.24 -6.52 1.67
N THR A 59 0.06 -6.40 2.27
CA THR A 59 -1.21 -6.68 1.60
C THR A 59 -1.46 -5.72 0.44
N LEU A 60 -1.27 -4.41 0.64
CA LEU A 60 -1.46 -3.38 -0.38
C LEU A 60 -0.54 -3.62 -1.59
N ARG A 61 0.74 -3.94 -1.35
CA ARG A 61 1.71 -4.27 -2.41
C ARG A 61 1.29 -5.49 -3.21
N GLN A 62 0.95 -6.59 -2.54
CA GLN A 62 0.45 -7.81 -3.19
C GLN A 62 -0.79 -7.55 -4.06
N LYS A 63 -1.72 -6.71 -3.59
CA LYS A 63 -2.91 -6.34 -4.37
C LYS A 63 -2.56 -5.45 -5.55
N ARG A 64 -1.62 -4.52 -5.41
CA ARG A 64 -1.16 -3.67 -6.51
C ARG A 64 -0.50 -4.50 -7.61
N GLU A 65 0.43 -5.40 -7.25
CA GLU A 65 1.09 -6.32 -8.19
C GLU A 65 0.07 -7.19 -8.93
N ALA A 66 -0.90 -7.76 -8.21
CA ALA A 66 -1.96 -8.56 -8.84
C ALA A 66 -2.83 -7.74 -9.82
N LEU A 67 -3.07 -6.46 -9.54
CA LEU A 67 -3.81 -5.58 -10.45
C LEU A 67 -2.99 -5.20 -11.68
N GLU A 68 -1.70 -4.93 -11.52
CA GLU A 68 -0.80 -4.62 -12.63
C GLU A 68 -0.73 -5.78 -13.63
N VAL A 69 -0.60 -7.02 -13.15
CA VAL A 69 -0.61 -8.22 -14.01
C VAL A 69 -1.94 -8.36 -14.75
N ARG A 70 -3.07 -8.14 -14.07
CA ARG A 70 -4.41 -8.22 -14.68
C ARG A 70 -4.63 -7.14 -15.75
N PHE A 71 -4.22 -5.90 -15.49
CA PHE A 71 -4.35 -4.81 -16.46
C PHE A 71 -3.43 -5.01 -17.66
N ALA A 72 -2.18 -5.45 -17.46
CA ALA A 72 -1.27 -5.77 -18.57
C ALA A 72 -1.80 -6.89 -19.47
N MET A 73 -2.52 -7.87 -18.92
CA MET A 73 -3.17 -8.93 -19.70
C MET A 73 -4.35 -8.40 -20.54
N ILE A 74 -5.18 -7.52 -19.96
CA ILE A 74 -6.31 -6.90 -20.67
C ILE A 74 -5.82 -6.04 -21.84
N ASP A 75 -4.77 -5.25 -21.63
CA ASP A 75 -4.22 -4.37 -22.68
C ASP A 75 -3.71 -5.20 -23.88
N ARG A 76 -3.04 -6.34 -23.65
CA ARG A 76 -2.59 -7.24 -24.73
C ARG A 76 -3.74 -7.86 -25.52
N ILE A 77 -4.86 -8.18 -24.86
CA ILE A 77 -6.03 -8.73 -25.53
C ILE A 77 -6.62 -7.67 -26.48
N ASN A 78 -6.78 -6.43 -26.01
CA ASN A 78 -7.30 -5.35 -26.85
C ASN A 78 -6.41 -5.06 -28.07
N ASP A 79 -5.08 -5.09 -27.91
CA ASP A 79 -4.14 -4.93 -29.03
C ASP A 79 -4.19 -6.09 -30.04
N SER A 80 -4.64 -7.28 -29.62
CA SER A 80 -4.75 -8.46 -30.49
C SER A 80 -6.03 -8.48 -31.34
N PHE A 81 -7.00 -7.61 -31.02
CA PHE A 81 -8.28 -7.49 -31.74
C PHE A 81 -8.45 -6.13 -32.44
N ALA A 82 -7.42 -5.27 -32.44
CA ALA A 82 -7.34 -4.00 -33.16
C ALA A 82 -6.51 -4.14 -34.44
#